data_AF-A0A4Z2CLC7-F1
#
_entry.id   AF-A0A4Z2CLC7-F1
#
_cell.length_a   1.000
_cell.length_b   1.000
_cell.length_c   1.000
_cell.angle_alpha   90.00
_cell.angle_beta   90.00
_cell.angle_gamma   90.00
#
_symmetry.space_group_name_H-M   'P 1'
#
loop_
_entity.id
_entity.type
_entity.pdbx_description
1 polymer ?
#
loop_
_entity_poly.entity_id
_entity_poly.type
_entity_poly.pdbx_seq_one_letter_code
_entity_poly.pdbx_strand_id
1 'polypeptide(L)'
;MSNLHYTYGIGIGVIGITATIVHLFISTIWIAYLFGWYMTKHNSHNNIFLHNLQLNWPKCSLRLSTKMYIFLMIIGGFIMYSTDAVRVIYLCLTWIDLRIAYNEWFCRSHIFLQYFSTDACNWMFALLCLERLTVSIFTHPTYSSIFNSKIALCVKISIILLISLLTSSIYLIPSENVCEQFFYNRNFIYSRFILSSLSPTIISIISSCYLIRLGYQRELKFNITHRFIDLPNERLRNLSIRSMHKIIAAKITLFSS
;
A
#
# COMPACT_ATOMS: atom_id res chain seq x y z
N MET A 1 22.38 1.27 -33.75
CA MET A 1 22.35 1.17 -32.26
C MET A 1 21.36 2.14 -31.61
N SER A 2 21.03 3.30 -32.19
CA SER A 2 20.07 4.28 -31.66
C SER A 2 18.62 3.77 -31.44
N ASN A 3 18.09 2.93 -32.34
CA ASN A 3 16.70 2.45 -32.24
C ASN A 3 16.44 1.48 -31.08
N LEU A 4 17.47 0.74 -30.63
CA LEU A 4 17.35 -0.19 -29.50
C LEU A 4 17.21 0.61 -28.18
N HIS A 5 18.03 1.67 -28.00
CA HIS A 5 17.97 2.51 -26.81
C HIS A 5 16.64 3.27 -26.70
N TYR A 6 16.09 3.72 -27.82
CA TYR A 6 14.81 4.43 -27.85
C TYR A 6 13.63 3.53 -27.46
N THR A 7 13.58 2.31 -27.99
CA THR A 7 12.54 1.32 -27.65
C THR A 7 12.61 0.88 -26.19
N TYR A 8 13.80 0.75 -25.60
CA TYR A 8 13.95 0.46 -24.17
C TYR A 8 13.50 1.62 -23.27
N GLY A 9 13.80 2.86 -23.65
CA GLY A 9 13.33 4.04 -22.92
C GLY A 9 11.80 4.14 -22.89
N ILE A 10 11.15 3.86 -24.02
CA ILE A 10 9.68 3.77 -24.11
C ILE A 10 9.15 2.65 -23.21
N GLY A 11 9.78 1.48 -23.23
CA GLY A 11 9.37 0.35 -22.38
C GLY A 11 9.40 0.68 -20.88
N ILE A 12 10.48 1.31 -20.40
CA ILE A 12 10.58 1.74 -18.99
C ILE A 12 9.54 2.82 -18.68
N GLY A 13 9.31 3.76 -19.60
CA GLY A 13 8.28 4.79 -19.46
C GLY A 13 6.86 4.20 -19.34
N VAL A 14 6.50 3.25 -20.20
CA VAL A 14 5.20 2.56 -20.16
C VAL A 14 4.99 1.80 -18.87
N ILE A 15 6.02 1.08 -18.38
CA ILE A 15 5.93 0.37 -17.10
C ILE A 15 5.78 1.36 -15.95
N GLY A 16 6.51 2.48 -15.98
CA GLY A 16 6.39 3.56 -15.00
C GLY A 16 4.97 4.13 -14.94
N ILE A 17 4.40 4.49 -16.09
CA ILE A 17 3.01 4.99 -16.20
C ILE A 17 2.02 3.95 -15.67
N THR A 18 2.21 2.68 -16.02
CA THR A 18 1.36 1.59 -15.55
C THR A 18 1.43 1.45 -14.03
N ALA A 19 2.62 1.53 -13.44
CA ALA A 19 2.81 1.52 -11.99
C ALA A 19 2.10 2.72 -11.33
N THR A 20 2.17 3.92 -11.92
CA THR A 20 1.46 5.10 -11.42
C THR A 20 -0.05 4.91 -11.43
N ILE A 21 -0.62 4.37 -12.52
CA ILE A 21 -2.05 4.08 -12.62
C ILE A 21 -2.48 3.05 -11.56
N VAL A 22 -1.67 2.01 -11.35
CA VAL A 22 -1.93 1.01 -10.32
C VAL A 22 -1.89 1.63 -8.92
N HIS A 23 -0.91 2.48 -8.62
CA HIS A 23 -0.83 3.18 -7.34
C HIS A 23 -2.01 4.12 -7.12
N LEU A 24 -2.48 4.82 -8.17
CA LEU A 24 -3.70 5.62 -8.10
C LEU A 24 -4.92 4.76 -7.78
N PHE A 25 -5.11 3.65 -8.48
CA PHE A 25 -6.20 2.72 -8.23
C PHE A 25 -6.16 2.17 -6.79
N ILE A 26 -5.01 1.72 -6.34
CA ILE A 26 -4.84 1.22 -4.98
C ILE A 26 -5.09 2.33 -3.95
N SER A 27 -4.60 3.56 -4.18
CA SER A 27 -4.85 4.71 -3.32
C SER A 27 -6.34 5.03 -3.21
N THR A 28 -7.09 5.00 -4.32
CA THR A 28 -8.54 5.20 -4.30
C THR A 28 -9.27 4.11 -3.51
N ILE A 29 -8.84 2.85 -3.60
CA ILE A 29 -9.37 1.76 -2.76
C ILE A 29 -9.11 2.04 -1.28
N TRP A 30 -7.91 2.52 -0.94
CA TRP A 30 -7.54 2.86 0.43
C TRP A 30 -8.32 4.06 0.98
N ILE A 31 -8.55 5.08 0.17
CA ILE A 31 -9.40 6.22 0.53
C ILE A 31 -10.84 5.76 0.75
N ALA A 32 -11.39 4.94 -0.15
CA ALA A 32 -12.73 4.37 0.00
C ALA A 32 -12.84 3.52 1.27
N TYR A 33 -11.82 2.71 1.58
CA TYR A 33 -11.73 1.92 2.81
C TYR A 33 -11.70 2.79 4.06
N LEU A 34 -10.87 3.83 4.10
CA LEU A 34 -10.78 4.77 5.22
C LEU A 34 -12.07 5.56 5.40
N PHE A 35 -12.70 5.97 4.29
CA PHE A 35 -13.98 6.67 4.30
C PHE A 35 -15.12 5.77 4.81
N GLY A 36 -15.20 4.52 4.35
CA GLY A 36 -16.15 3.52 4.86
C GLY A 36 -15.96 3.26 6.36
N TRP A 37 -14.72 3.20 6.84
CA TRP A 37 -14.42 3.12 8.27
C TRP A 37 -14.88 4.36 9.05
N TYR A 38 -14.66 5.56 8.51
CA TYR A 38 -15.10 6.81 9.14
C TYR A 38 -16.62 6.89 9.26
N MET A 39 -17.35 6.59 8.18
CA MET A 39 -18.81 6.63 8.14
C MET A 39 -19.46 5.62 9.09
N THR A 40 -18.91 4.40 9.18
CA THR A 40 -19.43 3.37 10.10
C THR A 40 -19.19 3.74 11.57
N LYS A 41 -18.04 4.36 11.88
CA LYS A 41 -17.76 4.87 13.23
C LYS A 41 -18.70 6.01 13.63
N HIS A 42 -18.99 6.94 12.71
CA HIS A 42 -19.87 8.08 12.97
C HIS A 42 -21.34 7.67 13.13
N ASN A 43 -21.85 6.75 12.30
CA ASN A 43 -23.23 6.27 12.38
C ASN A 43 -23.52 5.41 13.62
N SER A 44 -22.50 4.79 14.22
CA SER A 44 -22.64 4.06 15.50
C SER A 44 -23.01 4.97 16.67
N HIS A 45 -22.77 6.28 16.59
CA HIS A 45 -23.01 7.21 17.70
C HIS A 45 -24.47 7.72 17.75
N ASN A 46 -25.21 7.65 16.64
CA ASN A 46 -26.54 8.25 16.50
C ASN A 46 -27.72 7.27 16.59
N ASN A 47 -27.49 5.95 16.48
CA ASN A 47 -28.57 4.96 16.45
C ASN A 47 -28.45 3.94 17.59
N ILE A 48 -29.07 4.26 18.74
CA ILE A 48 -29.24 3.34 19.88
C ILE A 48 -30.02 2.07 19.47
N PHE A 49 -30.87 2.16 18.44
CA PHE A 49 -31.67 1.03 17.94
C PHE A 49 -30.85 -0.01 17.14
N LEU A 50 -29.65 0.34 16.64
CA LEU A 50 -28.75 -0.58 15.94
C LEU A 50 -27.80 -1.32 16.89
N HIS A 51 -27.94 -1.14 18.21
CA HIS A 51 -27.08 -1.79 19.20
C HIS A 51 -27.33 -3.30 19.33
N ASN A 52 -28.50 -3.79 18.90
CA ASN A 52 -28.89 -5.21 18.97
C ASN A 52 -28.61 -6.02 17.70
N LEU A 53 -28.36 -5.37 16.56
CA LEU A 53 -27.83 -6.02 15.37
C LEU A 53 -26.31 -5.90 15.40
N GLN A 54 -25.66 -6.86 16.07
CA GLN A 54 -24.21 -7.01 16.10
C GLN A 54 -23.62 -7.28 14.70
N LEU A 55 -23.64 -6.29 13.81
CA LEU A 55 -22.53 -6.09 12.89
C LEU A 55 -21.37 -5.54 13.72
N ASN A 56 -20.70 -6.44 14.45
CA ASN A 56 -19.41 -6.17 15.09
C ASN A 56 -18.33 -6.04 14.00
N TRP A 57 -18.44 -5.00 13.16
CA TRP A 57 -17.25 -4.42 12.55
C TRP A 57 -16.43 -3.82 13.68
N PRO A 58 -15.10 -4.06 13.72
CA PRO A 58 -14.32 -3.73 14.90
C PRO A 58 -14.38 -2.23 15.18
N LYS A 59 -14.96 -1.86 16.33
CA LYS A 59 -14.93 -0.52 16.96
C LYS A 59 -13.51 -0.05 17.34
N CYS A 60 -12.48 -0.66 16.77
CA CYS A 60 -11.10 -0.37 17.11
C CYS A 60 -10.65 0.89 16.38
N SER A 61 -10.08 1.83 17.13
CA SER A 61 -9.28 2.91 16.55
C SER A 61 -8.21 2.33 15.63
N LEU A 62 -7.88 3.04 14.55
CA LEU A 62 -6.70 2.75 13.72
C LEU A 62 -5.51 2.37 14.59
N ARG A 63 -4.89 1.23 14.28
CA ARG A 63 -3.71 0.72 15.00
C ARG A 63 -2.59 1.75 14.91
N LEU A 64 -1.79 1.87 15.97
CA LEU A 64 -0.71 2.86 16.07
C LEU A 64 0.24 2.79 14.86
N SER A 65 0.62 1.59 14.46
CA SER A 65 1.43 1.30 13.27
C SER A 65 0.85 1.88 11.98
N THR A 66 -0.43 1.63 11.70
CA THR A 66 -1.13 2.20 10.54
C THR A 66 -1.10 3.73 10.55
N LYS A 67 -1.31 4.35 11.72
CA LYS A 67 -1.23 5.82 11.86
C LYS A 67 0.18 6.33 11.55
N MET A 68 1.21 5.65 12.05
CA MET A 68 2.61 6.03 11.80
C MET A 68 3.00 5.88 10.33
N TYR A 69 2.59 4.80 9.66
CA TYR A 69 2.85 4.62 8.23
C TYR A 69 2.18 5.71 7.39
N ILE A 70 0.90 6.00 7.65
CA ILE A 70 0.17 7.08 6.96
C ILE A 70 0.84 8.43 7.20
N PHE A 71 1.21 8.73 8.45
CA PHE A 71 1.89 9.98 8.79
C PHE A 71 3.23 10.14 8.04
N LEU A 72 4.05 9.09 8.01
CA LEU A 72 5.33 9.10 7.30
C LEU A 72 5.14 9.22 5.78
N MET A 73 4.12 8.55 5.21
CA MET A 73 3.77 8.71 3.80
C MET A 73 3.33 10.13 3.47
N ILE A 74 2.56 10.80 4.35
CA ILE A 74 2.15 12.19 4.14
C ILE A 74 3.36 13.12 4.14
N ILE A 75 4.28 12.96 5.11
CA ILE A 75 5.51 13.77 5.18
C ILE A 75 6.38 13.53 3.94
N GLY A 76 6.64 12.27 3.60
CA GLY A 76 7.45 11.92 2.43
C GLY A 76 6.82 12.41 1.13
N GLY A 77 5.50 12.23 0.98
CA GLY A 77 4.75 12.71 -0.17
C GLY A 77 4.79 14.23 -0.29
N PHE A 78 4.64 14.95 0.82
CA PHE A 78 4.76 16.41 0.83
C PHE A 78 6.15 16.87 0.35
N ILE A 79 7.22 16.23 0.83
CA ILE A 79 8.59 16.52 0.41
C ILE A 79 8.76 16.28 -1.09
N MET A 80 8.34 15.10 -1.56
CA MET A 80 8.41 14.69 -2.98
C MET A 80 7.67 15.68 -3.89
N TYR A 81 6.38 15.94 -3.62
CA TYR A 81 5.57 16.83 -4.44
C TYR A 81 6.07 18.28 -4.40
N SER A 82 6.57 18.73 -3.25
CA SER A 82 7.16 20.07 -3.14
C SER A 82 8.41 20.18 -4.01
N THR A 83 9.31 19.19 -3.98
CA THR A 83 10.50 19.20 -4.83
C THR A 83 10.19 19.18 -6.32
N ASP A 84 9.20 18.37 -6.74
CA ASP A 84 8.78 18.30 -8.13
C ASP A 84 8.05 19.56 -8.59
N ALA A 85 7.16 20.10 -7.75
CA ALA A 85 6.43 21.33 -8.07
C ALA A 85 7.39 22.50 -8.30
N VAL A 86 8.38 22.70 -7.41
CA VAL A 86 9.39 23.76 -7.57
C VAL A 86 10.15 23.58 -8.88
N ARG A 87 10.52 22.35 -9.24
CA ARG A 87 11.22 22.05 -10.50
C ARG A 87 10.36 22.36 -11.72
N VAL A 88 9.10 21.94 -11.73
CA VAL A 88 8.17 22.16 -12.86
C VAL A 88 7.83 23.63 -13.01
N ILE A 89 7.52 24.34 -11.91
CA ILE A 89 7.22 25.78 -11.93
C ILE A 89 8.41 26.55 -12.51
N TYR A 90 9.63 26.23 -12.05
CA TYR A 90 10.83 26.87 -12.57
C TYR A 90 11.04 26.59 -14.06
N LEU A 91 10.89 25.32 -14.48
CA LEU A 91 10.99 24.91 -15.89
C LEU A 91 9.98 25.67 -16.77
N CYS A 92 8.74 25.87 -16.30
CA CYS A 92 7.72 26.62 -17.03
C CYS A 92 8.04 28.12 -17.16
N LEU A 93 8.73 28.71 -16.17
CA LEU A 93 9.05 30.14 -16.17
C LEU A 93 10.32 30.46 -16.97
N THR A 94 11.35 29.61 -16.90
CA THR A 94 12.68 29.89 -17.45
C THR A 94 13.04 29.06 -18.67
N TRP A 95 12.27 28.01 -18.98
CA TRP A 95 12.59 26.99 -19.98
C TRP A 95 13.89 26.21 -19.72
N ILE A 96 14.43 26.30 -18.49
CA ILE A 96 15.65 25.61 -18.06
C ILE A 96 15.27 24.66 -16.90
N ASP A 97 15.76 23.42 -16.92
CA ASP A 97 15.54 22.48 -15.81
C ASP A 97 16.24 23.03 -14.55
N LEU A 98 15.49 23.16 -13.45
CA LEU A 98 15.98 23.64 -12.15
C LEU A 98 17.27 22.92 -11.71
N ARG A 99 17.41 21.65 -12.10
CA ARG A 99 18.58 20.82 -11.80
C ARG A 99 19.87 21.31 -12.48
N ILE A 100 19.76 22.03 -13.60
CA ILE A 100 20.91 22.50 -14.39
C ILE A 100 21.19 23.99 -14.12
N ALA A 101 20.18 24.72 -13.64
CA ALA A 101 20.24 26.18 -13.47
C ALA A 101 21.15 26.67 -12.33
N TYR A 102 21.41 25.84 -11.33
CA TYR A 102 22.18 26.21 -10.13
C TYR A 102 23.47 25.38 -10.01
N ASN A 103 23.95 25.18 -8.79
CA ASN A 103 25.15 24.40 -8.50
C ASN A 103 24.89 22.89 -8.56
N GLU A 104 25.95 22.14 -8.85
CA GLU A 104 25.94 20.66 -8.86
C GLU A 104 25.45 20.07 -7.53
N TRP A 105 25.85 20.65 -6.39
CA TRP A 105 25.39 20.24 -5.06
C TRP A 105 23.89 20.41 -4.86
N PHE A 106 23.31 21.48 -5.43
CA PHE A 106 21.87 21.72 -5.37
C PHE A 106 21.12 20.66 -6.17
N CYS A 107 21.56 20.41 -7.40
CA CYS A 107 21.03 19.36 -8.26
C CYS A 107 21.05 17.98 -7.58
N ARG A 108 22.21 17.57 -7.04
CA ARG A 108 22.36 16.27 -6.36
C ARG A 108 21.46 16.16 -5.14
N SER A 109 21.38 17.21 -4.32
CA SER A 109 20.53 17.24 -3.13
C SER A 109 19.05 17.19 -3.49
N HIS A 110 18.64 17.90 -4.55
CA HIS A 110 17.27 17.91 -5.05
C HIS A 110 16.85 16.52 -5.55
N ILE A 111 17.69 15.90 -6.38
CA ILE A 111 17.51 14.53 -6.88
C ILE A 111 17.47 13.54 -5.70
N PHE A 112 18.42 13.62 -4.78
CA PHE A 112 18.46 12.77 -3.59
C PHE A 112 17.16 12.86 -2.77
N LEU A 113 16.69 14.07 -2.47
CA LEU A 113 15.51 14.30 -1.64
C LEU A 113 14.24 13.74 -2.30
N GLN A 114 14.08 13.99 -3.61
CA GLN A 114 12.97 13.47 -4.39
C GLN A 114 12.95 11.93 -4.38
N TYR A 115 14.09 11.32 -4.63
CA TYR A 115 14.21 9.87 -4.74
C TYR A 115 14.10 9.16 -3.40
N PHE A 116 14.73 9.69 -2.35
CA PHE A 116 14.61 9.17 -0.99
C PHE A 116 13.17 9.20 -0.49
N SER A 117 12.48 10.32 -0.69
CA SER A 117 11.08 10.47 -0.27
C SER A 117 10.13 9.56 -1.04
N THR A 118 10.36 9.38 -2.34
CA THR A 118 9.61 8.42 -3.18
C THR A 118 9.79 6.99 -2.69
N ASP A 119 11.03 6.56 -2.47
CA ASP A 119 11.36 5.20 -2.04
C ASP A 119 10.74 4.92 -0.66
N ALA A 120 10.89 5.86 0.28
CA ALA A 120 10.30 5.74 1.60
C ALA A 120 8.77 5.61 1.53
N CYS A 121 8.08 6.42 0.71
CA CYS A 121 6.62 6.35 0.56
C CYS A 121 6.16 4.99 0.01
N ASN A 122 6.81 4.50 -1.05
CA ASN A 122 6.45 3.23 -1.69
C ASN A 122 6.60 2.05 -0.71
N TRP A 123 7.70 2.03 0.05
CA TRP A 123 7.94 0.97 1.03
C TRP A 123 7.02 1.07 2.26
N MET A 124 6.73 2.27 2.75
CA MET A 124 5.74 2.46 3.83
C MET A 124 4.35 2.00 3.39
N PHE A 125 3.98 2.27 2.14
CA PHE A 125 2.73 1.81 1.57
C PHE A 125 2.68 0.27 1.44
N ALA A 126 3.76 -0.36 1.00
CA ALA A 126 3.86 -1.82 0.95
C ALA A 126 3.75 -2.46 2.34
N LEU A 127 4.40 -1.88 3.35
CA LEU A 127 4.28 -2.34 4.74
C LEU A 127 2.86 -2.19 5.29
N LEU A 128 2.19 -1.09 4.97
CA LEU A 128 0.81 -0.86 5.36
C LEU A 128 -0.09 -2.00 4.87
N CYS A 129 0.07 -2.39 3.59
CA CYS A 129 -0.71 -3.46 2.98
C CYS A 129 -0.38 -4.83 3.59
N LEU A 130 0.91 -5.12 3.83
CA LEU A 130 1.36 -6.36 4.49
C LEU A 130 0.87 -6.47 5.93
N GLU A 131 0.93 -5.39 6.71
CA GLU A 131 0.44 -5.39 8.08
C GLU A 131 -1.06 -5.69 8.11
N ARG A 132 -1.81 -5.12 7.17
CA ARG A 132 -3.25 -5.30 7.09
C ARG A 132 -3.61 -6.72 6.69
N LEU A 133 -2.86 -7.30 5.75
CA LEU A 133 -2.99 -8.71 5.40
C LEU A 133 -2.72 -9.62 6.61
N THR A 134 -1.60 -9.42 7.31
CA THR A 134 -1.22 -10.25 8.46
C THR A 134 -2.25 -10.19 9.59
N VAL A 135 -2.79 -9.01 9.89
CA VAL A 135 -3.89 -8.85 10.87
C VAL A 135 -5.16 -9.58 10.42
N SER A 136 -5.47 -9.54 9.13
CA SER A 136 -6.65 -10.21 8.60
C SER A 136 -6.51 -11.73 8.64
N ILE A 137 -5.32 -12.27 8.35
CA ILE A 137 -5.07 -13.72 8.38
C ILE A 137 -5.00 -14.25 9.81
N PHE A 138 -4.19 -13.62 10.67
CA PHE A 138 -3.94 -14.08 12.02
C PHE A 138 -4.85 -13.36 13.02
N THR A 139 -6.08 -13.86 13.15
CA THR A 139 -7.05 -13.36 14.14
C THR A 139 -6.71 -13.77 15.57
N HIS A 140 -5.64 -14.56 15.80
CA HIS A 140 -5.24 -15.01 17.13
C HIS A 140 -4.57 -13.89 17.95
N PRO A 141 -4.97 -13.70 19.23
CA PRO A 141 -4.48 -12.61 20.06
C PRO A 141 -2.97 -12.67 20.36
N THR A 142 -2.37 -13.85 20.32
CA THR A 142 -0.94 -14.10 20.60
C THR A 142 -0.02 -13.59 19.49
N TYR A 143 -0.43 -13.67 18.22
CA TYR A 143 0.34 -13.10 17.10
C TYR A 143 0.34 -11.55 17.15
N SER A 144 -0.72 -10.97 17.72
CA SER A 144 -0.93 -9.53 17.82
C SER A 144 -0.12 -8.82 18.90
N SER A 145 0.57 -9.51 19.82
CA SER A 145 1.33 -8.86 20.90
C SER A 145 2.83 -8.77 20.60
N ILE A 146 3.46 -9.86 20.11
CA ILE A 146 4.92 -9.93 19.89
C ILE A 146 5.35 -9.04 18.72
N PHE A 147 4.63 -9.08 17.60
CA PHE A 147 4.92 -8.29 16.39
C PHE A 147 4.39 -6.84 16.45
N ASN A 148 3.74 -6.47 17.54
CA ASN A 148 3.02 -5.21 17.71
C ASN A 148 3.62 -4.34 18.81
N SER A 149 4.74 -4.78 19.40
CA SER A 149 5.51 -3.92 20.29
C SER A 149 5.92 -2.66 19.52
N LYS A 150 5.91 -1.51 20.21
CA LYS A 150 6.40 -0.24 19.65
C LYS A 150 7.83 -0.39 19.10
N ILE A 151 8.63 -1.24 19.74
CA ILE A 151 10.00 -1.57 19.34
C ILE A 151 10.02 -2.26 17.96
N ALA A 152 9.19 -3.28 17.74
CA ALA A 152 9.13 -3.98 16.45
C ALA A 152 8.68 -3.04 15.31
N LEU A 153 7.75 -2.12 15.59
CA LEU A 153 7.33 -1.09 14.63
C LEU A 153 8.51 -0.15 14.28
N CYS A 154 9.20 0.37 15.29
CA CYS A 154 10.36 1.24 15.07
C CYS A 154 11.45 0.53 14.26
N VAL A 155 11.76 -0.73 14.58
CA VAL A 155 12.76 -1.52 13.83
C VAL A 155 12.38 -1.65 12.36
N LYS A 156 11.12 -1.98 12.04
CA LYS A 156 10.64 -2.08 10.65
C LYS A 156 10.79 -0.76 9.89
N ILE A 157 10.35 0.34 10.50
CA ILE A 157 10.44 1.68 9.92
C ILE A 157 11.91 2.07 9.70
N SER A 158 12.76 1.88 10.70
CA SER A 158 14.19 2.21 10.63
C SER A 158 14.92 1.41 9.56
N ILE A 159 14.62 0.12 9.40
CA ILE A 159 15.22 -0.71 8.34
C ILE A 159 14.86 -0.17 6.95
N ILE A 160 13.59 0.19 6.72
CA ILE A 160 13.16 0.70 5.42
C ILE A 160 13.75 2.07 5.12
N LEU A 161 13.80 2.96 6.12
CA LEU A 161 14.43 4.26 5.96
C LEU A 161 15.93 4.10 5.69
N LEU A 162 16.60 3.15 6.34
CA LEU A 162 18.00 2.85 6.07
C LEU A 162 18.22 2.32 4.65
N ILE A 163 17.38 1.39 4.18
CA ILE A 163 17.45 0.89 2.79
C ILE A 163 17.20 2.02 1.79
N SER A 164 16.21 2.88 2.04
CA SER A 164 15.89 4.03 1.18
C SER A 164 17.03 5.06 1.16
N LEU A 165 17.69 5.26 2.31
CA LEU A 165 18.86 6.14 2.43
C LEU A 165 20.05 5.58 1.63
N LEU A 166 20.37 4.30 1.81
CA LEU A 166 21.50 3.64 1.14
C LEU A 166 21.34 3.59 -0.39
N THR A 167 20.11 3.38 -0.87
CA THR A 167 19.82 3.36 -2.31
C THR A 167 19.85 4.77 -2.92
N SER A 168 19.47 5.79 -2.15
CA SER A 168 19.44 7.18 -2.63
C SER A 168 20.78 7.89 -2.50
N SER A 169 21.64 7.50 -1.54
CA SER A 169 22.95 8.12 -1.32
C SER A 169 23.88 8.03 -2.52
N ILE A 170 23.65 7.09 -3.44
CA ILE A 170 24.41 6.96 -4.70
C ILE A 170 24.37 8.26 -5.53
N TYR A 171 23.28 9.04 -5.46
CA TYR A 171 23.18 10.33 -6.17
C TYR A 171 24.08 11.43 -5.60
N LEU A 172 24.51 11.29 -4.34
CA LEU A 172 25.42 12.23 -3.69
C LEU A 172 26.88 11.94 -4.04
N ILE A 173 27.19 10.84 -4.73
CA ILE A 173 28.57 10.47 -5.08
C ILE A 173 29.07 11.40 -6.20
N PRO A 174 30.13 12.20 -5.96
CA PRO A 174 30.60 13.22 -6.90
C PRO A 174 31.25 12.63 -8.17
N SER A 175 31.63 11.35 -8.18
CA SER A 175 32.24 10.70 -9.35
C SER A 175 31.26 10.40 -10.49
N GLU A 176 29.96 10.48 -10.25
CA GLU A 176 28.91 10.17 -11.23
C GLU A 176 28.33 11.47 -11.82
N ASN A 177 28.23 11.59 -13.15
CA ASN A 177 27.67 12.78 -13.80
C ASN A 177 26.12 12.81 -13.75
N VAL A 178 25.56 12.93 -12.55
CA VAL A 178 24.12 12.85 -12.29
C VAL A 178 23.34 14.07 -12.81
N CYS A 179 24.00 15.23 -12.90
CA CYS A 179 23.38 16.51 -13.24
C CYS A 179 23.38 16.87 -14.73
N GLU A 180 23.80 15.94 -15.58
CA GLU A 180 23.68 16.08 -17.03
C GLU A 180 22.24 15.74 -17.49
N GLN A 181 21.84 16.25 -18.66
CA GLN A 181 20.52 15.97 -19.24
C GLN A 181 20.23 14.46 -19.40
N PHE A 182 21.26 13.63 -19.55
CA PHE A 182 21.14 12.18 -19.74
C PHE A 182 22.11 11.42 -18.83
N PHE A 183 21.75 11.18 -17.57
CA PHE A 183 22.46 10.21 -16.74
C PHE A 183 22.17 8.78 -17.20
N TYR A 184 23.19 8.07 -17.71
CA TYR A 184 23.01 6.75 -18.34
C TYR A 184 23.88 5.66 -17.68
N ASN A 185 23.59 5.32 -16.42
CA ASN A 185 24.08 4.08 -15.83
C ASN A 185 22.97 3.02 -15.82
N ARG A 186 23.00 2.14 -16.82
CA ARG A 186 21.94 1.15 -17.07
C ARG A 186 21.70 0.21 -15.88
N ASN A 187 22.77 -0.29 -15.26
CA ASN A 187 22.66 -1.23 -14.13
C ASN A 187 22.02 -0.55 -12.92
N PHE A 188 22.40 0.69 -12.65
CA PHE A 188 21.84 1.48 -11.56
C PHE A 188 20.36 1.81 -11.78
N ILE A 189 19.99 2.22 -13.01
CA ILE A 189 18.58 2.50 -13.35
C ILE A 189 17.71 1.25 -13.14
N TYR A 190 18.18 0.07 -13.57
CA TYR A 190 17.43 -1.17 -13.39
C TYR A 190 17.33 -1.63 -11.93
N SER A 191 18.46 -1.66 -11.20
CA SER A 191 18.44 -2.07 -9.80
C SER A 191 17.52 -1.18 -8.97
N ARG A 192 17.56 0.13 -9.25
CA ARG A 192 16.67 1.12 -8.64
C ARG A 192 15.21 0.88 -9.03
N PHE A 193 14.90 0.73 -10.31
CA PHE A 193 13.55 0.45 -10.75
C PHE A 193 12.95 -0.77 -10.04
N ILE A 194 13.76 -1.83 -9.88
CA ILE A 194 13.35 -3.06 -9.19
C ILE A 194 13.10 -2.83 -7.70
N LEU A 195 14.03 -2.17 -6.99
CA LEU A 195 13.97 -2.01 -5.54
C LEU A 195 12.97 -0.92 -5.09
N SER A 196 12.95 0.21 -5.79
CA SER A 196 12.19 1.40 -5.42
C SER A 196 10.74 1.37 -5.93
N SER A 197 10.47 0.70 -7.04
CA SER A 197 9.14 0.68 -7.68
C SER A 197 8.56 -0.72 -7.78
N LEU A 198 9.23 -1.64 -8.48
CA LEU A 198 8.66 -2.95 -8.79
C LEU A 198 8.36 -3.79 -7.54
N SER A 199 9.34 -3.93 -6.66
CA SER A 199 9.22 -4.74 -5.42
C SER A 199 8.10 -4.27 -4.50
N PRO A 200 8.05 -3.00 -4.05
CA PRO A 200 6.96 -2.53 -3.19
C PRO A 200 5.59 -2.59 -3.88
N THR A 201 5.54 -2.38 -5.20
CA THR A 201 4.28 -2.47 -5.97
C THR A 201 3.75 -3.90 -6.02
N ILE A 202 4.59 -4.89 -6.32
CA ILE A 202 4.21 -6.31 -6.34
C ILE A 202 3.70 -6.73 -4.95
N ILE A 203 4.41 -6.36 -3.88
CA ILE A 203 4.00 -6.63 -2.51
C ILE A 203 2.61 -6.04 -2.23
N SER A 204 2.39 -4.79 -2.65
CA SER A 204 1.12 -4.08 -2.44
C SER A 204 -0.05 -4.71 -3.22
N ILE A 205 0.17 -5.12 -4.47
CA ILE A 205 -0.83 -5.79 -5.30
C ILE A 205 -1.20 -7.13 -4.68
N ILE A 206 -0.21 -7.99 -4.40
CA ILE A 206 -0.46 -9.33 -3.85
C ILE A 206 -1.21 -9.21 -2.53
N SER A 207 -0.75 -8.37 -1.62
CA SER A 207 -1.39 -8.20 -0.30
C SER A 207 -2.81 -7.64 -0.40
N SER A 208 -3.06 -6.68 -1.29
CA SER A 208 -4.39 -6.12 -1.52
C SER A 208 -5.35 -7.14 -2.14
N CYS A 209 -4.92 -7.90 -3.14
CA CYS A 209 -5.72 -8.96 -3.76
C CYS A 209 -6.12 -10.04 -2.74
N TYR A 210 -5.19 -10.47 -1.87
CA TYR A 210 -5.51 -11.41 -0.81
C TYR A 210 -6.48 -10.82 0.23
N LEU A 211 -6.33 -9.54 0.59
CA LEU A 211 -7.24 -8.85 1.49
C LEU A 211 -8.67 -8.80 0.93
N ILE A 212 -8.83 -8.46 -0.35
CA ILE A 212 -10.14 -8.42 -1.02
C ILE A 212 -10.76 -9.82 -1.02
N ARG A 213 -9.99 -10.86 -1.37
CA ARG A 213 -10.46 -12.26 -1.37
C ARG A 213 -10.94 -12.68 0.02
N LEU A 214 -10.20 -12.35 1.08
CA LEU A 214 -10.57 -12.65 2.46
C LEU A 214 -11.82 -11.86 2.89
N GLY A 215 -11.93 -10.59 2.50
CA GLY A 215 -13.10 -9.76 2.75
C GLY A 215 -14.35 -10.37 2.13
N TYR A 216 -14.29 -10.70 0.84
CA TYR A 216 -15.39 -11.33 0.11
C TYR A 216 -15.80 -12.68 0.72
N GLN A 217 -14.84 -13.53 1.10
CA GLN A 217 -15.14 -14.80 1.78
C GLN A 217 -15.83 -14.61 3.13
N ARG A 218 -15.50 -13.55 3.88
CA ARG A 218 -16.14 -13.24 5.16
C ARG A 218 -17.55 -12.72 4.98
N GLU A 219 -17.78 -11.83 4.01
CA GLU A 219 -19.12 -11.34 3.68
C GLU A 219 -20.04 -12.45 3.20
N LEU A 220 -19.55 -13.36 2.35
CA LEU A 220 -20.30 -14.54 1.93
C LEU A 220 -20.70 -15.43 3.12
N LYS A 221 -19.76 -15.70 4.03
CA LYS A 221 -20.05 -16.47 5.25
C LYS A 221 -21.13 -15.77 6.08
N PHE A 222 -21.02 -14.46 6.30
CA PHE A 222 -21.98 -13.68 7.08
C PHE A 222 -23.39 -13.68 6.44
N ASN A 223 -23.49 -13.42 5.13
CA ASN A 223 -24.77 -13.38 4.41
C ASN A 223 -25.46 -14.76 4.41
N ILE A 224 -24.70 -15.84 4.33
CA ILE A 224 -25.24 -17.20 4.46
C ILE A 224 -25.78 -17.41 5.88
N THR A 225 -25.03 -17.04 6.92
CA THR A 225 -25.49 -17.18 8.32
C THR A 225 -26.76 -16.38 8.58
N HIS A 226 -26.88 -15.16 8.05
CA HIS A 226 -28.09 -14.33 8.20
C HIS A 226 -29.31 -14.93 7.50
N ARG A 227 -29.17 -15.39 6.25
CA ARG A 227 -30.27 -16.09 5.54
C ARG A 227 -30.73 -17.36 6.24
N PHE A 228 -29.87 -17.98 7.05
CA PHE A 228 -30.26 -19.13 7.86
C PHE A 228 -31.03 -18.75 9.13
N ILE A 229 -30.84 -17.54 9.66
CA ILE A 229 -31.56 -17.02 10.83
C ILE A 229 -32.95 -16.50 10.45
N ASP A 230 -33.11 -15.97 9.22
CA ASP A 230 -34.39 -15.48 8.70
C ASP A 230 -35.33 -16.61 8.21
N LEU A 231 -34.93 -17.88 8.29
CA LEU A 231 -35.80 -19.01 7.99
C LEU A 231 -36.81 -19.22 9.13
N PRO A 232 -38.11 -19.39 8.83
CA PRO A 232 -39.12 -19.62 9.86
C PRO A 232 -38.77 -20.87 10.69
N ASN A 233 -38.87 -20.70 12.02
CA ASN A 233 -38.41 -21.61 13.08
C ASN A 233 -38.80 -23.10 12.91
N GLU A 234 -39.82 -23.43 12.11
CA GLU A 234 -40.25 -24.80 11.87
C GLU A 234 -39.29 -25.62 10.99
N ARG A 235 -38.51 -25.00 10.09
CA ARG A 235 -37.55 -25.76 9.24
C ARG A 235 -36.22 -26.08 9.93
N LEU A 236 -35.86 -25.34 10.98
CA LEU A 236 -34.61 -25.55 11.74
C LEU A 236 -34.67 -26.76 12.67
N ARG A 237 -35.86 -27.18 13.14
CA ARG A 237 -36.00 -28.33 14.05
C ARG A 237 -35.66 -29.67 13.42
N ASN A 238 -35.77 -29.81 12.10
CA ASN A 238 -35.55 -31.08 11.40
C ASN A 238 -34.15 -31.25 10.80
N LEU A 239 -33.28 -30.23 10.89
CA LEU A 239 -31.91 -30.33 10.40
C LEU A 239 -30.97 -30.63 11.56
N SER A 240 -30.61 -31.90 11.70
CA SER A 240 -29.57 -32.31 12.65
C SER A 240 -28.28 -31.50 12.39
N ILE A 241 -27.61 -31.09 13.46
CA ILE A 241 -26.33 -30.34 13.39
C ILE A 241 -25.27 -31.08 12.54
N ARG A 242 -25.41 -32.41 12.43
CA ARG A 242 -24.57 -33.32 11.63
C ARG A 242 -24.83 -33.22 10.12
N SER A 243 -26.07 -32.98 9.70
CA SER A 243 -26.39 -32.71 8.28
C SER A 243 -25.95 -31.31 7.85
N MET A 244 -25.99 -30.32 8.73
CA MET A 244 -25.46 -28.97 8.44
C MET A 244 -23.95 -28.99 8.18
N HIS A 245 -23.16 -29.70 9.01
CA HIS A 245 -21.72 -29.83 8.79
C HIS A 245 -21.39 -30.54 7.48
N LYS A 246 -22.17 -31.56 7.09
CA LYS A 246 -21.99 -32.27 5.81
C LYS A 246 -22.31 -31.39 4.60
N ILE A 247 -23.35 -30.54 4.66
CA ILE A 247 -23.72 -29.64 3.56
C ILE A 247 -22.69 -28.51 3.40
N ILE A 248 -22.19 -27.98 4.51
CA ILE A 248 -21.14 -26.95 4.50
C ILE A 248 -19.83 -27.53 3.98
N ALA A 249 -19.44 -28.73 4.43
CA ALA A 249 -18.25 -29.42 3.93
C ALA A 249 -18.36 -29.76 2.44
N ALA A 250 -19.52 -30.27 1.99
CA ALA A 250 -19.75 -30.63 0.59
C ALA A 250 -19.73 -29.40 -0.35
N LYS A 251 -20.25 -28.25 0.10
CA LYS A 251 -20.14 -27.00 -0.67
C LYS A 251 -18.71 -26.47 -0.71
N ILE A 252 -17.94 -26.59 0.36
CA ILE A 252 -16.53 -26.14 0.37
C ILE A 252 -15.69 -26.99 -0.60
N THR A 253 -15.92 -28.30 -0.68
CA THR A 253 -15.20 -29.18 -1.61
C THR A 253 -15.57 -28.96 -3.08
N LEU A 254 -16.80 -28.56 -3.38
CA LEU A 254 -17.25 -28.24 -4.74
C LEU A 254 -16.71 -26.91 -5.29
N PHE A 255 -16.24 -26.02 -4.41
CA PHE A 255 -15.63 -24.73 -4.80
C PHE A 255 -14.10 -24.73 -4.71
N SER A 256 -13.48 -25.86 -4.33
CA SER A 256 -12.03 -26.05 -4.29
C SER A 256 -11.49 -26.92 -5.45
N SER A 257 -12.35 -27.36 -6.36
CA SER A 257 -12.00 -28.00 -7.63
C SER A 257 -12.01 -27.00 -8.77
#